data_AF-A0A2M8QHB8-F1
#
_entry.id   AF-A0A2M8QHB8-F1
#
_cell.length_a   1.000
_cell.length_b   1.000
_cell.length_c   1.000
_cell.angle_alpha   90.00
_cell.angle_beta   90.00
_cell.angle_gamma   90.00
#
_symmetry.space_group_name_H-M   'P 1'
#
loop_
_entity.id
_entity.type
_entity.pdbx_description
1 polymer ?
#
loop_
_entity_poly.entity_id
_entity_poly.type
_entity_poly.pdbx_seq_one_letter_code
_entity_poly.pdbx_strand_id
1 'polypeptide(L)'
;MSGQHQDSQERDDPVLAFERLRGEVSLLRHAVEALTTARESIDIPDYEPTLERTEKVLGILVQQIDGVRKSPAMRLTPENMGGRLDASVAEATRELRAQVQATDMVLRGAARDLSDMVASARRGDEQNRWLYIVGGVGLVLGLLLYTLLAGPIARMMPASWLWPERMATRALGEKSAWDAGQRLMQTAAPESWGLIVAAAPLADGNREAVQACRKQAEKGVTTRK
;
A
#
# COMPACT_ATOMS: atom_id res chain seq x y z
N MET A 1 -83.86 112.36 -58.47
CA MET A 1 -84.29 112.90 -57.16
C MET A 1 -84.47 111.73 -56.22
N SER A 2 -83.79 111.79 -55.09
CA SER A 2 -83.37 110.67 -54.25
C SER A 2 -84.51 110.05 -53.43
N GLY A 3 -84.72 108.74 -53.60
CA GLY A 3 -85.58 107.91 -52.73
C GLY A 3 -84.82 107.53 -51.46
N GLN A 4 -85.38 107.80 -50.28
CA GLN A 4 -86.33 106.95 -49.50
C GLN A 4 -85.58 105.81 -48.79
N HIS A 5 -85.37 105.95 -47.48
CA HIS A 5 -86.22 105.43 -46.39
C HIS A 5 -86.22 103.91 -46.35
N GLN A 6 -85.33 103.30 -45.56
CA GLN A 6 -85.41 101.89 -45.10
C GLN A 6 -84.19 101.61 -44.19
N ASP A 7 -84.24 100.81 -43.14
CA ASP A 7 -85.29 99.89 -42.70
C ASP A 7 -85.14 99.63 -41.19
N SER A 8 -86.27 99.39 -40.54
CA SER A 8 -86.46 99.22 -39.10
C SER A 8 -86.24 97.78 -38.62
N GLN A 9 -85.35 97.05 -39.30
CA GLN A 9 -84.90 95.71 -38.92
C GLN A 9 -83.85 95.86 -37.80
N GLU A 10 -83.70 95.00 -36.80
CA GLU A 10 -83.35 93.60 -37.03
C GLU A 10 -83.10 92.91 -35.66
N ARG A 11 -83.89 93.19 -34.61
CA ARG A 11 -83.59 92.60 -33.29
C ARG A 11 -84.70 92.60 -32.22
N ASP A 12 -85.94 92.25 -32.56
CA ASP A 12 -86.80 91.59 -31.56
C ASP A 12 -87.92 90.81 -32.25
N ASP A 13 -87.54 90.13 -33.34
CA ASP A 13 -88.50 89.39 -34.12
C ASP A 13 -88.52 87.93 -33.65
N PRO A 14 -89.58 87.47 -32.95
CA PRO A 14 -89.75 86.06 -32.61
C PRO A 14 -89.73 85.18 -33.86
N VAL A 15 -90.05 85.71 -35.04
CA VAL A 15 -89.95 85.00 -36.32
C VAL A 15 -88.51 84.58 -36.61
N LEU A 16 -87.52 85.42 -36.28
CA LEU A 16 -86.10 85.12 -36.52
C LEU A 16 -85.58 84.00 -35.58
N ALA A 17 -86.13 83.90 -34.37
CA ALA A 17 -85.83 82.82 -33.43
C ALA A 17 -86.49 81.49 -33.87
N PHE A 18 -87.72 81.53 -34.38
CA PHE A 18 -88.39 80.35 -34.92
C PHE A 18 -87.74 79.82 -36.19
N GLU A 19 -87.25 80.69 -37.08
CA GLU A 19 -86.48 80.26 -38.25
C GLU A 19 -85.16 79.58 -37.86
N ARG A 20 -84.49 80.08 -36.81
CA ARG A 20 -83.27 79.44 -36.28
C ARG A 20 -83.55 78.06 -35.69
N LEU A 21 -84.61 77.93 -34.89
CA LEU A 21 -85.03 76.63 -34.33
C LEU A 21 -85.46 75.65 -35.44
N ARG A 22 -86.11 76.17 -36.49
CA ARG A 22 -86.48 75.38 -37.68
C ARG A 22 -85.26 74.84 -38.41
N GLY A 23 -84.19 75.65 -38.50
CA GLY A 23 -82.89 75.23 -39.04
C GLY A 23 -82.19 74.16 -38.21
N GLU A 24 -82.24 74.25 -36.87
CA GLU A 24 -81.64 73.23 -36.00
C GLU A 24 -82.42 71.90 -36.03
N VAL A 25 -83.75 71.95 -36.07
CA VAL A 25 -84.60 70.74 -36.16
C VAL A 25 -84.47 70.07 -37.54
N SER A 26 -84.28 70.83 -38.62
CA SER A 26 -84.04 70.23 -39.95
C SER A 26 -82.68 69.53 -40.01
N LEU A 27 -81.65 70.07 -39.37
CA LEU A 27 -80.35 69.42 -39.25
C LEU A 27 -80.41 68.14 -38.41
N LEU A 28 -81.09 68.16 -37.26
CA LEU A 28 -81.30 66.95 -36.46
C LEU A 28 -82.10 65.88 -37.21
N ARG A 29 -83.14 66.29 -37.94
CA ARG A 29 -83.92 65.37 -38.77
C ARG A 29 -83.07 64.74 -39.86
N HIS A 30 -82.26 65.52 -40.57
CA HIS A 30 -81.35 64.98 -41.57
C HIS A 30 -80.26 64.08 -40.97
N ALA A 31 -79.74 64.39 -39.78
CA ALA A 31 -78.77 63.54 -39.09
C ALA A 31 -79.38 62.19 -38.66
N VAL A 32 -80.63 62.20 -38.18
CA VAL A 32 -81.37 60.98 -37.83
C VAL A 32 -81.70 60.17 -39.08
N GLU A 33 -82.19 60.82 -40.14
CA GLU A 33 -82.45 60.16 -41.44
C GLU A 33 -81.17 59.52 -41.98
N ALA A 34 -80.03 60.23 -41.95
CA ALA A 34 -78.73 59.70 -42.36
C ALA A 34 -78.25 58.51 -41.50
N LEU A 35 -78.47 58.53 -40.19
CA LEU A 35 -78.12 57.41 -39.30
C LEU A 35 -79.03 56.20 -39.54
N THR A 36 -80.32 56.42 -39.82
CA THR A 36 -81.24 55.33 -40.17
C THR A 36 -80.91 54.71 -41.53
N THR A 37 -80.54 55.50 -42.53
CA THR A 37 -80.06 55.00 -43.82
C THR A 37 -78.73 54.25 -43.67
N ALA A 38 -77.81 54.77 -42.84
CA ALA A 38 -76.57 54.07 -42.53
C ALA A 38 -76.85 52.71 -41.85
N ARG A 39 -77.84 52.64 -40.96
CA ARG A 39 -78.23 51.40 -40.27
C ARG A 39 -78.92 50.39 -41.19
N GLU A 40 -79.77 50.83 -42.12
CA GLU A 40 -80.32 49.96 -43.17
C GLU A 40 -79.24 49.42 -44.11
N SER A 41 -78.12 50.13 -44.26
CA SER A 41 -76.96 49.70 -45.07
C SER A 41 -75.95 48.80 -44.33
N ILE A 42 -76.21 48.44 -43.07
CA ILE A 42 -75.36 47.49 -42.33
C ILE A 42 -75.71 46.07 -42.78
N ASP A 43 -75.02 45.60 -43.80
CA ASP A 43 -74.93 44.18 -44.15
C ASP A 43 -74.03 43.51 -43.09
N ILE A 44 -74.63 42.73 -42.18
CA ILE A 44 -73.88 41.95 -41.18
C ILE A 44 -73.25 40.78 -41.94
N PRO A 45 -71.91 40.71 -42.09
CA PRO A 45 -71.29 39.61 -42.81
C PRO A 45 -71.58 38.28 -42.12
N ASP A 46 -71.92 37.25 -42.88
CA ASP A 46 -72.11 35.92 -42.32
C ASP A 46 -70.75 35.35 -41.86
N TYR A 47 -70.55 35.30 -40.55
CA TYR A 47 -69.33 34.78 -39.92
C TYR A 47 -69.40 33.27 -39.64
N GLU A 48 -70.54 32.61 -39.87
CA GLU A 48 -70.70 31.17 -39.74
C GLU A 48 -69.62 30.36 -40.49
N PRO A 49 -69.30 30.65 -41.78
CA PRO A 49 -68.24 29.92 -42.49
C PRO A 49 -66.85 30.15 -41.91
N THR A 50 -66.61 31.28 -41.25
CA THR A 50 -65.30 31.59 -40.64
C THR A 50 -65.16 30.89 -39.30
N LEU A 51 -66.23 30.82 -38.51
CA LEU A 51 -66.30 30.08 -37.25
C LEU A 51 -66.14 28.57 -37.49
N GLU A 52 -66.85 28.01 -38.47
CA GLU A 52 -66.75 26.59 -38.82
C GLU A 52 -65.32 26.22 -39.29
N ARG A 53 -64.67 27.12 -40.05
CA ARG A 53 -63.28 26.96 -40.46
C ARG A 53 -62.32 26.98 -39.26
N THR A 54 -62.58 27.84 -38.29
CA THR A 54 -61.75 27.96 -37.08
C THR A 54 -61.90 26.73 -36.18
N GLU A 55 -63.12 26.20 -36.05
CA GLU A 55 -63.41 24.96 -35.34
C GLU A 55 -62.70 23.76 -35.99
N LYS A 56 -62.76 23.64 -37.33
CA LYS A 56 -62.03 22.60 -38.08
C LYS A 56 -60.52 22.69 -37.87
N VAL A 57 -59.94 23.89 -37.92
CA VAL A 57 -58.50 24.08 -37.68
C VAL A 57 -58.13 23.70 -36.25
N LEU A 58 -58.95 24.08 -35.26
CA LEU A 58 -58.71 23.73 -33.87
C LEU A 58 -58.83 22.21 -33.63
N GLY A 59 -59.80 21.56 -34.26
CA GLY A 59 -59.96 20.09 -34.21
C GLY A 59 -58.75 19.36 -34.78
N ILE A 60 -58.24 19.79 -35.94
CA ILE A 60 -57.02 19.24 -36.55
C ILE A 60 -55.82 19.44 -35.62
N LEU A 61 -55.67 20.62 -35.03
CA LEU A 61 -54.56 20.94 -34.14
C LEU A 61 -54.58 20.07 -32.88
N VAL A 62 -55.74 19.87 -32.27
CA VAL A 62 -55.90 18.97 -31.11
C VAL A 62 -55.55 17.53 -31.49
N GLN A 63 -55.97 17.06 -32.66
CA GLN A 63 -55.68 15.72 -33.13
C GLN A 63 -54.18 15.52 -33.42
N GLN A 64 -53.51 16.55 -33.95
CA GLN A 64 -52.08 16.56 -34.19
C GLN A 64 -51.28 16.57 -32.89
N ILE A 65 -51.71 17.36 -31.89
CA ILE A 65 -51.10 17.39 -30.55
C ILE A 65 -51.25 16.04 -29.84
N ASP A 66 -52.42 15.39 -29.95
CA ASP A 66 -52.61 14.06 -29.36
C ASP A 66 -51.74 13.00 -30.03
N GLY A 67 -51.55 13.09 -31.35
CA GLY A 67 -50.60 12.27 -32.11
C GLY A 67 -49.15 12.47 -31.68
N VAL A 68 -48.73 13.72 -31.45
CA VAL A 68 -47.39 14.06 -30.95
C VAL A 68 -47.18 13.55 -29.53
N ARG A 69 -48.19 13.68 -28.65
CA ARG A 69 -48.15 13.18 -27.27
C ARG A 69 -48.01 11.65 -27.20
N LYS A 70 -48.63 10.94 -28.14
CA LYS A 70 -48.54 9.47 -28.27
C LYS A 70 -47.27 9.00 -29.00
N SER A 71 -46.45 9.92 -29.53
CA SER A 71 -45.25 9.55 -30.27
C SER A 71 -44.10 9.10 -29.35
N PRO A 72 -43.23 8.17 -29.80
CA PRO A 72 -42.11 7.64 -29.02
C PRO A 72 -41.09 8.70 -28.56
N ALA A 73 -41.10 9.89 -29.15
CA ALA A 73 -40.20 10.99 -28.79
C ALA A 73 -40.43 11.49 -27.35
N MET A 74 -41.65 11.38 -26.81
CA MET A 74 -41.96 11.72 -25.40
C MET A 74 -41.55 10.63 -24.40
N ARG A 75 -41.18 9.42 -24.85
CA ARG A 75 -40.60 8.38 -23.97
C ARG A 75 -39.09 8.55 -23.78
N LEU A 76 -38.48 9.44 -24.54
CA LEU A 76 -37.08 9.85 -24.48
C LEU A 76 -36.93 11.16 -23.69
N THR A 77 -37.71 11.34 -22.63
CA THR A 77 -37.55 12.48 -21.73
C THR A 77 -36.20 12.38 -20.98
N PRO A 78 -35.49 13.51 -20.79
CA PRO A 78 -34.19 13.53 -20.14
C PRO A 78 -34.20 12.91 -18.74
N GLU A 79 -35.34 12.95 -18.04
CA GLU A 79 -35.52 12.30 -16.74
C GLU A 79 -35.48 10.77 -16.83
N ASN A 80 -36.07 10.17 -17.88
CA ASN A 80 -36.08 8.72 -18.09
C ASN A 80 -34.74 8.21 -18.66
N MET A 81 -34.05 9.02 -19.46
CA MET A 81 -32.66 8.76 -19.85
C MET A 81 -31.72 8.84 -18.65
N GLY A 82 -31.86 9.88 -17.82
CA GLY A 82 -31.08 10.09 -16.61
C GLY A 82 -31.21 8.93 -15.63
N GLY A 83 -32.43 8.46 -15.37
CA GLY A 83 -32.65 7.31 -14.46
C GLY A 83 -32.02 6.00 -14.95
N ARG A 84 -32.03 5.72 -16.27
CA ARG A 84 -31.39 4.51 -16.83
C ARG A 84 -29.87 4.64 -16.87
N LEU A 85 -29.36 5.83 -17.16
CA LEU A 85 -27.92 6.14 -17.07
C LEU A 85 -27.43 5.99 -15.63
N ASP A 86 -28.11 6.57 -14.65
CA ASP A 86 -27.75 6.44 -13.23
C ASP A 86 -27.80 5.00 -12.74
N ALA A 87 -28.80 4.21 -13.15
CA ALA A 87 -28.85 2.79 -12.81
C ALA A 87 -27.65 2.03 -13.41
N SER A 88 -27.32 2.27 -14.68
CA SER A 88 -26.17 1.63 -15.34
C SER A 88 -24.82 2.06 -14.76
N VAL A 89 -24.68 3.33 -14.37
CA VAL A 89 -23.47 3.88 -13.73
C VAL A 89 -23.36 3.37 -12.29
N ALA A 90 -24.47 3.29 -11.55
CA ALA A 90 -24.49 2.72 -10.22
C ALA A 90 -24.07 1.25 -10.23
N GLU A 91 -24.53 0.47 -11.21
CA GLU A 91 -24.16 -0.94 -11.37
C GLU A 91 -22.69 -1.10 -11.79
N ALA A 92 -22.24 -0.36 -12.81
CA ALA A 92 -20.85 -0.37 -13.25
C ALA A 92 -19.87 0.09 -12.15
N THR A 93 -20.25 1.09 -11.35
CA THR A 93 -19.42 1.56 -10.23
C THR A 93 -19.47 0.63 -9.02
N ARG A 94 -20.53 -0.16 -8.83
CA ARG A 94 -20.57 -1.23 -7.82
C ARG A 94 -19.64 -2.36 -8.19
N GLU A 95 -19.69 -2.81 -9.44
CA GLU A 95 -18.79 -3.84 -9.97
C GLU A 95 -17.33 -3.39 -9.91
N LEU A 96 -17.04 -2.16 -10.34
CA LEU A 96 -15.69 -1.61 -10.25
C LEU A 96 -15.20 -1.49 -8.80
N ARG A 97 -16.06 -1.06 -7.86
CA ARG A 97 -15.71 -1.03 -6.43
C ARG A 97 -15.43 -2.42 -5.88
N ALA A 98 -16.22 -3.42 -6.27
CA ALA A 98 -16.00 -4.81 -5.86
C ALA A 98 -14.66 -5.34 -6.39
N GLN A 99 -14.34 -5.08 -7.67
CA GLN A 99 -13.05 -5.47 -8.26
C GLN A 99 -11.87 -4.74 -7.63
N VAL A 100 -11.98 -3.45 -7.35
CA VAL A 100 -10.95 -2.67 -6.67
C VAL A 100 -10.72 -3.19 -5.25
N GLN A 101 -11.78 -3.50 -4.51
CA GLN A 101 -11.66 -4.07 -3.17
C GLN A 101 -11.02 -5.46 -3.19
N ALA A 102 -11.41 -6.32 -4.12
CA ALA A 102 -10.79 -7.63 -4.30
C ALA A 102 -9.30 -7.50 -4.63
N THR A 103 -8.96 -6.57 -5.53
CA THR A 103 -7.57 -6.30 -5.93
C THR A 103 -6.75 -5.75 -4.76
N ASP A 104 -7.30 -4.82 -3.96
CA ASP A 104 -6.62 -4.28 -2.78
C ASP A 104 -6.37 -5.37 -1.73
N MET A 105 -7.31 -6.29 -1.52
CA MET A 105 -7.09 -7.44 -0.63
C MET A 105 -5.95 -8.36 -1.14
N VAL A 106 -5.93 -8.66 -2.44
CA VAL A 106 -4.85 -9.47 -3.05
C VAL A 106 -3.51 -8.76 -2.94
N LEU A 107 -3.45 -7.46 -3.25
CA LEU A 107 -2.22 -6.66 -3.15
C LEU A 107 -1.70 -6.58 -1.71
N ARG A 108 -2.59 -6.35 -0.73
CA ARG A 108 -2.20 -6.35 0.69
C ARG A 108 -1.76 -7.73 1.16
N GLY A 109 -2.36 -8.80 0.64
CA GLY A 109 -1.93 -10.18 0.89
C GLY A 109 -0.52 -10.42 0.36
N ALA A 110 -0.28 -10.14 -0.92
CA ALA A 110 1.02 -10.28 -1.54
C ALA A 110 2.10 -9.40 -0.89
N ALA A 111 1.76 -8.18 -0.49
CA ALA A 111 2.67 -7.30 0.24
C ALA A 111 3.04 -7.86 1.62
N ARG A 112 2.08 -8.47 2.33
CA ARG A 112 2.34 -9.16 3.60
C ARG A 112 3.24 -10.37 3.42
N ASP A 113 2.94 -11.24 2.45
CA ASP A 113 3.75 -12.42 2.16
C ASP A 113 5.20 -12.04 1.78
N LEU A 114 5.37 -11.02 0.94
CA LEU A 114 6.70 -10.49 0.61
C LEU A 114 7.41 -9.91 1.85
N SER A 115 6.69 -9.18 2.70
CA SER A 115 7.27 -8.65 3.94
C SER A 115 7.69 -9.75 4.91
N ASP A 116 6.92 -10.84 5.00
CA ASP A 116 7.21 -12.00 5.85
C ASP A 116 8.37 -12.82 5.29
N MET A 117 8.45 -12.98 3.96
CA MET A 117 9.60 -13.60 3.29
C MET A 117 10.88 -12.78 3.49
N VAL A 118 10.82 -11.45 3.36
CA VAL A 118 11.97 -10.57 3.61
C VAL A 118 12.35 -10.58 5.09
N ALA A 119 11.39 -10.53 6.00
CA ALA A 119 11.63 -10.58 7.44
C ALA A 119 12.17 -11.94 7.91
N SER A 120 11.75 -13.04 7.27
CA SER A 120 12.29 -14.38 7.56
C SER A 120 13.70 -14.56 6.97
N ALA A 121 13.96 -14.09 5.76
CA ALA A 121 15.30 -14.09 5.17
C ALA A 121 16.30 -13.28 6.03
N ARG A 122 15.90 -12.09 6.46
CA ARG A 122 16.73 -11.22 7.31
C ARG A 122 17.01 -11.83 8.70
N ARG A 123 16.03 -12.55 9.27
CA ARG A 123 16.21 -13.32 10.51
C ARG A 123 17.13 -14.53 10.33
N GLY A 124 17.09 -15.17 9.16
CA GLY A 124 17.97 -16.30 8.82
C GLY A 124 19.45 -15.90 8.82
N ASP A 125 19.79 -14.79 8.17
CA ASP A 125 21.17 -14.30 8.11
C ASP A 125 21.70 -13.86 9.47
N GLU A 126 20.88 -13.17 10.27
CA GLU A 126 21.29 -12.76 11.62
C GLU A 126 21.49 -13.94 12.58
N GLN A 127 20.61 -14.94 12.51
CA GLN A 127 20.76 -16.17 13.31
C GLN A 127 22.00 -16.96 12.89
N ASN A 128 22.23 -17.11 11.59
CA ASN A 128 23.40 -17.82 11.07
C ASN A 128 24.70 -17.12 11.47
N ARG A 129 24.72 -15.78 11.42
CA ARG A 129 25.85 -14.97 11.89
C ARG A 129 26.11 -15.18 13.39
N TRP A 130 25.09 -15.19 14.23
CA TRP A 130 25.26 -15.47 15.67
C TRP A 130 25.74 -16.89 15.93
N LEU A 131 25.26 -17.88 15.18
CA LEU A 131 25.75 -19.26 15.22
C LEU A 131 27.25 -19.34 14.90
N TYR A 132 27.71 -18.68 13.83
CA TYR A 132 29.13 -18.64 13.50
C TYR A 132 29.97 -17.91 14.55
N ILE A 133 29.46 -16.81 15.13
CA ILE A 133 30.16 -16.08 16.19
C ILE A 133 30.28 -16.96 17.43
N VAL A 134 29.19 -17.55 17.92
CA VAL A 134 29.20 -18.41 19.11
C VAL A 134 30.05 -19.66 18.87
N GLY A 135 29.95 -20.26 17.69
CA GLY A 135 30.79 -21.39 17.29
C GLY A 135 32.27 -21.03 17.26
N GLY A 136 32.62 -19.91 16.63
CA GLY A 136 33.99 -19.40 16.55
C GLY A 136 34.58 -19.06 17.92
N VAL A 137 33.83 -18.32 18.75
CA VAL A 137 34.23 -17.97 20.11
C VAL A 137 34.38 -19.22 20.98
N GLY A 138 33.45 -20.17 20.88
CA GLY A 138 33.52 -21.44 21.60
C GLY A 138 34.74 -22.28 21.21
N LEU A 139 35.10 -22.31 19.93
CA LEU A 139 36.29 -23.00 19.45
C LEU A 139 37.57 -22.36 19.98
N VAL A 140 37.66 -21.03 19.94
CA VAL A 140 38.82 -20.29 20.47
C VAL A 140 38.97 -20.50 21.98
N LEU A 141 37.87 -20.38 22.73
CA LEU A 141 37.85 -20.64 24.18
C LEU A 141 38.22 -22.09 24.50
N GLY A 142 37.69 -23.06 23.76
CA GLY A 142 38.01 -24.47 23.95
C GLY A 142 39.49 -24.78 23.71
N LEU A 143 40.09 -24.18 22.68
CA LEU A 143 41.51 -24.34 22.38
C LEU A 143 42.39 -23.68 23.45
N LEU A 144 42.03 -22.47 23.90
CA LEU A 144 42.70 -21.81 25.02
C LEU A 144 42.64 -22.67 26.29
N LEU A 145 41.45 -23.17 26.64
CA LEU A 145 41.26 -24.01 27.82
C LEU A 145 42.07 -25.30 27.72
N TYR A 146 42.12 -25.93 26.54
CA TYR A 146 42.94 -27.11 26.29
C TYR A 146 44.42 -26.83 26.54
N THR A 147 44.97 -25.72 26.04
CA THR A 147 46.39 -25.38 26.27
C THR A 147 46.72 -25.17 27.75
N LEU A 148 45.78 -24.59 28.52
CA LEU A 148 45.96 -24.36 29.96
C LEU A 148 45.81 -25.64 30.78
N LEU A 149 44.84 -26.48 30.45
CA LEU A 149 44.48 -27.65 31.24
C LEU A 149 45.20 -28.94 30.82
N ALA A 150 45.74 -29.04 29.60
CA ALA A 150 46.40 -30.27 29.13
C ALA A 150 47.57 -30.68 30.04
N GLY A 151 48.39 -29.71 30.48
CA GLY A 151 49.51 -29.94 31.40
C GLY A 151 49.10 -30.47 32.79
N PRO A 152 48.25 -29.77 33.56
CA PRO A 152 47.82 -30.24 34.87
C PRO A 152 47.00 -31.54 34.80
N ILE A 153 46.14 -31.70 33.79
CA ILE A 153 45.40 -32.97 33.60
C ILE A 153 46.40 -34.11 33.39
N ALA A 154 47.42 -33.94 32.55
CA ALA A 154 48.42 -34.99 32.33
C ALA A 154 49.19 -35.39 33.59
N ARG A 155 49.35 -34.48 34.57
CA ARG A 155 50.01 -34.76 35.86
C ARG A 155 49.09 -35.39 36.91
N MET A 156 47.77 -35.22 36.77
CA MET A 156 46.79 -35.72 37.74
C MET A 156 46.33 -37.15 37.45
N MET A 157 46.66 -37.68 36.27
CA MET A 157 46.35 -39.05 35.88
C MET A 157 47.20 -40.09 36.64
N PRO A 158 46.73 -41.34 36.77
CA PRO A 158 47.45 -42.39 37.47
C PRO A 158 48.87 -42.59 36.90
N ALA A 159 49.86 -42.73 37.78
CA ALA A 159 51.26 -42.93 37.40
C ALA A 159 51.48 -44.17 36.50
N SER A 160 50.58 -45.15 36.55
CA SER A 160 50.62 -46.34 35.69
C SER A 160 50.46 -46.02 34.19
N TRP A 161 49.92 -44.85 33.83
CA TRP A 161 49.67 -44.50 32.43
C TRP A 161 50.89 -43.86 31.74
N LEU A 162 51.86 -43.35 32.51
CA LEU A 162 53.11 -42.75 32.01
C LEU A 162 52.87 -41.69 30.93
N TRP A 163 51.81 -40.89 31.09
CA TRP A 163 51.41 -39.85 30.14
C TRP A 163 52.47 -38.76 29.95
N PRO A 164 53.06 -38.21 31.02
CA PRO A 164 54.14 -37.23 30.91
C PRO A 164 55.34 -37.77 30.13
N GLU A 165 55.77 -39.01 30.41
CA GLU A 165 56.93 -39.65 29.79
C GLU A 165 56.67 -39.94 28.31
N ARG A 166 55.47 -40.41 27.96
CA ARG A 166 55.06 -40.62 26.57
C ARG A 166 54.92 -39.31 25.81
N MET A 167 54.41 -38.26 26.45
CA MET A 167 54.31 -36.92 25.85
C MET A 167 55.71 -36.33 25.61
N ALA A 168 56.62 -36.42 26.59
CA ALA A 168 57.99 -35.96 26.47
C ALA A 168 58.75 -36.70 25.35
N THR A 169 58.59 -38.03 25.27
CA THR A 169 59.20 -38.84 24.20
C THR A 169 58.74 -38.38 22.82
N ARG A 170 57.43 -38.13 22.64
CA ARG A 170 56.87 -37.62 21.38
C ARG A 170 57.29 -36.18 21.09
N ALA A 171 57.32 -35.31 22.09
CA ALA A 171 57.72 -33.92 21.94
C ALA A 171 59.20 -33.79 21.54
N LEU A 172 60.06 -34.68 22.06
CA LEU A 172 61.47 -34.77 21.67
C LEU A 172 61.67 -35.50 20.33
N GLY A 173 60.65 -36.19 19.82
CA GLY A 173 60.71 -36.93 18.56
C GLY A 173 61.57 -38.19 18.61
N GLU A 174 61.78 -38.75 19.81
CA GLU A 174 62.65 -39.92 20.02
C GLU A 174 61.87 -41.24 19.94
N LYS A 175 62.59 -42.32 19.58
CA LYS A 175 61.98 -43.64 19.33
C LYS A 175 61.57 -44.37 20.62
N SER A 176 62.26 -44.08 21.72
CA SER A 176 61.96 -44.67 23.03
C SER A 176 62.09 -43.63 24.15
N ALA A 177 61.43 -43.91 25.27
CA ALA A 177 61.57 -43.08 26.48
C ALA A 177 63.03 -43.07 27.00
N TRP A 178 63.79 -44.13 26.72
CA TRP A 178 65.21 -44.20 27.05
C TRP A 178 66.01 -43.22 26.20
N ASP A 179 65.85 -43.23 24.88
CA ASP A 179 66.55 -42.31 23.96
C ASP A 179 66.20 -40.85 24.27
N ALA A 180 64.92 -40.58 24.58
CA ALA A 180 64.46 -39.28 25.07
C ALA A 180 65.17 -38.84 26.35
N GLY A 181 65.30 -39.75 27.32
CA GLY A 181 66.03 -39.50 28.56
C GLY A 181 67.52 -39.24 28.33
N GLN A 182 68.18 -40.03 27.47
CA GLN A 182 69.58 -39.83 27.11
C GLN A 182 69.80 -38.46 26.45
N ARG A 183 68.95 -38.09 25.48
CA ARG A 183 69.02 -36.79 24.82
C ARG A 183 68.79 -35.64 25.80
N LEU A 184 67.87 -35.79 26.75
CA LEU A 184 67.61 -34.76 27.75
C LEU A 184 68.77 -34.62 28.74
N MET A 185 69.38 -35.72 29.19
CA MET A 185 70.56 -35.69 30.05
C MET A 185 71.79 -35.10 29.32
N GLN A 186 72.00 -35.48 28.06
CA GLN A 186 73.07 -34.94 27.21
C GLN A 186 72.94 -33.43 27.01
N THR A 187 71.71 -32.96 26.74
CA THR A 187 71.45 -31.53 26.47
C THR A 187 71.45 -30.68 27.74
N ALA A 188 70.96 -31.21 28.87
CA ALA A 188 70.90 -30.47 30.12
C ALA A 188 72.26 -30.37 30.83
N ALA A 189 73.07 -31.43 30.80
CA ALA A 189 74.36 -31.48 31.48
C ALA A 189 75.36 -32.41 30.76
N PRO A 190 76.02 -31.93 29.68
CA PRO A 190 76.90 -32.77 28.86
C PRO A 190 78.10 -33.33 29.65
N GLU A 191 78.67 -32.55 30.57
CA GLU A 191 79.80 -32.99 31.41
C GLU A 191 79.39 -34.13 32.35
N SER A 192 78.26 -33.97 33.06
CA SER A 192 77.73 -35.01 33.95
C SER A 192 77.34 -36.27 33.18
N TRP A 193 76.77 -36.11 31.98
CA TRP A 193 76.46 -37.24 31.10
C TRP A 193 77.74 -37.97 30.66
N GLY A 194 78.80 -37.23 30.32
CA GLY A 194 80.11 -37.77 29.99
C GLY A 194 80.67 -38.66 31.10
N LEU A 195 80.55 -38.23 32.36
CA LEU A 195 80.96 -39.03 33.52
C LEU A 195 80.17 -40.34 33.64
N ILE A 196 78.85 -40.30 33.41
CA ILE A 196 77.99 -41.49 33.45
C ILE A 196 78.39 -42.49 32.35
N VAL A 197 78.60 -42.01 31.12
CA VAL A 197 79.01 -42.84 29.98
C VAL A 197 80.41 -43.42 30.19
N ALA A 198 81.35 -42.63 30.73
CA ALA A 198 82.71 -43.09 31.03
C ALA A 198 82.73 -44.17 32.13
N ALA A 199 81.80 -44.10 33.09
CA ALA A 199 81.69 -45.10 34.15
C ALA A 199 81.00 -46.41 33.70
N ALA A 200 80.19 -46.38 32.63
CA ALA A 200 79.46 -47.54 32.14
C ALA A 200 80.32 -48.79 31.86
N PRO A 201 81.45 -48.72 31.11
CA PRO A 201 82.28 -49.90 30.85
C PRO A 201 82.95 -50.44 32.11
N LEU A 202 83.26 -49.59 33.10
CA LEU A 202 83.83 -50.03 34.39
C LEU A 202 82.81 -50.83 35.20
N ALA A 203 81.57 -50.39 35.25
CA ALA A 203 80.50 -51.11 35.91
C ALA A 203 80.15 -52.42 35.19
N ASP A 204 80.23 -52.42 33.86
CA ASP A 204 79.93 -53.60 33.05
C ASP A 204 81.00 -54.68 33.18
N GLY A 205 82.28 -54.31 33.04
CA GLY A 205 83.41 -55.22 33.21
C GLY A 205 83.52 -55.81 34.62
N ASN A 206 82.97 -55.12 35.64
CA ASN A 206 82.96 -55.58 37.04
C ASN A 206 81.58 -56.03 37.53
N ARG A 207 80.64 -56.35 36.62
CA ARG A 207 79.23 -56.60 36.96
C ARG A 207 79.05 -57.65 38.06
N GLU A 208 79.78 -58.76 38.01
CA GLU A 208 79.69 -59.83 39.02
C GLU A 208 80.17 -59.37 40.40
N ALA A 209 81.32 -58.69 40.46
CA ALA A 209 81.88 -58.15 41.70
C ALA A 209 80.94 -57.11 42.33
N VAL A 210 80.37 -56.21 41.51
CA VAL A 210 79.38 -55.22 41.96
C VAL A 210 78.12 -55.89 42.48
N GLN A 211 77.61 -56.93 41.79
CA GLN A 211 76.44 -57.68 42.25
C GLN A 211 76.70 -58.43 43.56
N ALA A 212 77.87 -59.05 43.71
CA ALA A 212 78.26 -59.72 44.94
C ALA A 212 78.33 -58.72 46.11
N CYS A 213 78.94 -57.55 45.89
CA CYS A 213 78.98 -56.48 46.86
C CYS A 213 77.57 -55.99 47.26
N ARG A 214 76.67 -55.78 46.30
CA ARG A 214 75.27 -55.40 46.57
C ARG A 214 74.52 -56.44 47.42
N LYS A 215 74.64 -57.73 47.07
CA LYS A 215 74.01 -58.82 47.83
C LYS A 215 74.52 -58.90 49.27
N GLN A 216 75.81 -58.65 49.49
CA GLN A 216 76.38 -58.60 50.84
C GLN A 216 75.88 -57.37 51.61
N ALA A 217 75.80 -56.21 50.96
CA ALA A 217 75.28 -54.99 51.57
C ALA A 217 73.80 -55.14 51.99
N GLU A 218 72.94 -55.70 51.14
CA GLU A 218 71.52 -55.94 51.45
C GLU A 218 71.34 -56.89 52.64
N LYS A 219 72.11 -57.98 52.68
CA LYS A 219 72.13 -58.92 53.81
C LYS A 219 72.62 -58.23 55.10
N GLY A 220 73.68 -57.44 55.00
CA GLY A 220 74.22 -56.66 56.13
C GLY A 220 73.22 -55.65 56.70
N VAL A 221 72.40 -55.03 55.84
CA VAL A 221 71.33 -54.10 56.25
C VAL A 221 70.15 -54.86 56.89
N THR A 222 69.82 -56.05 56.38
CA THR A 222 68.72 -56.87 56.94
C THR A 222 69.11 -57.49 58.28
N THR A 223 70.41 -57.72 58.52
CA THR A 223 70.93 -58.26 59.78
C THR A 223 71.11 -57.18 60.87
N ARG A 224 71.04 -55.88 60.51
CA ARG A 224 71.18 -54.74 61.44
C ARG A 224 69.83 -54.11 61.83
N LYS A 225 68.71 -54.75 61.49
CA LYS A 225 67.35 -54.35 61.84
C LYS A 225 66.76 -55.34 62.85
#